data_AF-A0A9W8NK06-F1
#
_entry.id   AF-A0A9W8NK06-F1
#
_cell.length_a   1.000
_cell.length_b   1.000
_cell.length_c   1.000
_cell.angle_alpha   90.00
_cell.angle_beta   90.00
_cell.angle_gamma   90.00
#
_symmetry.space_group_name_H-M   'P 1'
#
loop_
_entity.id
_entity.type
_entity.pdbx_description
1 polymer ?
#
loop_
_entity_poly.entity_id
_entity_poly.type
_entity_poly.pdbx_seq_one_letter_code
_entity_poly.pdbx_strand_id
1 'polypeptide(L)'
;MPRTARLKKSDMYSGPVGSLYHRCPLCPPRPSNDPTLRRCSACRAIRYCSREHQVADRPKHRYICKEIKAARADLSREEHGVRNATPDFMTPANAFETDVGDFWGVVSTRDYMRARCMLAKCLCSIDTMDGVTECLEHLQDMLRLCQTDNVGNRQIVPTVMLRLDLDQECYEFVKWWAFQDQCSAYDCDDGNSLYYYNAYGADALESPGCIVRRSPCLEHLDALLVLKLKLLVDIRSIKITRKLLARRQLPFELRVLIERDVVRSPISLKFLKEPQESLRKTEQTLLIHARRLGKTIMTANKHFMPILFDPDEALGSEFPMYSPGSWEQAALVVQNSYATWRETEGILDLLNDARACSMQNHRSKYNGATDREESQEEQSSEALRGGEQSLNDMWWYLDWAAENSAWLGPLPERPSERHMRKTNEDAEKSAAEVVTKTSALLNNENESDWENESDSEEDDDADN
;
A
#
# COMPACT_ATOMS: atom_id res chain seq x y z
N MET A 1 9.50 37.15 -12.07
CA MET A 1 9.07 36.17 -13.08
C MET A 1 8.43 35.00 -12.34
N PRO A 2 7.20 34.59 -12.67
CA PRO A 2 6.56 33.49 -11.97
C PRO A 2 7.32 32.19 -12.25
N ARG A 3 7.71 31.49 -11.19
CA ARG A 3 8.27 30.13 -11.24
C ARG A 3 7.27 29.26 -11.99
N THR A 4 7.64 28.81 -13.19
CA THR A 4 6.92 27.77 -13.90
C THR A 4 6.84 26.56 -12.96
N ALA A 5 5.64 26.20 -12.53
CA ALA A 5 5.41 24.99 -11.75
C ALA A 5 5.99 23.81 -12.54
N ARG A 6 7.06 23.18 -12.03
CA ARG A 6 7.51 21.89 -12.57
C ARG A 6 6.31 20.96 -12.46
N LEU A 7 5.88 20.38 -13.59
CA LEU A 7 4.88 19.32 -13.60
C LEU A 7 5.37 18.21 -12.66
N LYS A 8 4.52 17.81 -11.73
CA LYS A 8 4.80 16.76 -10.76
C LYS A 8 5.00 15.43 -11.49
N LYS A 9 5.98 14.61 -11.10
CA LYS A 9 6.20 13.27 -11.71
C LYS A 9 5.04 12.32 -11.42
N SER A 10 4.36 12.50 -10.29
CA SER A 10 3.10 11.85 -9.91
C SER A 10 1.93 12.21 -10.82
N ASP A 11 1.92 13.43 -11.38
CA ASP A 11 0.96 13.87 -12.42
C ASP A 11 1.33 13.32 -13.81
N MET A 12 2.57 12.86 -13.99
CA MET A 12 3.03 12.17 -15.20
C MET A 12 2.74 10.68 -15.20
N TYR A 13 2.28 10.10 -14.07
CA TYR A 13 1.82 8.72 -14.04
C TYR A 13 0.55 8.60 -14.90
N SER A 14 0.73 8.10 -16.13
CA SER A 14 -0.34 7.89 -17.10
C SER A 14 -0.92 6.47 -17.09
N GLY A 15 -0.54 5.67 -16.09
CA GLY A 15 -1.06 4.33 -15.91
C GLY A 15 -2.59 4.32 -15.71
N PRO A 16 -3.26 3.21 -16.03
CA PRO A 16 -4.69 3.11 -15.80
C PRO A 16 -5.05 3.17 -14.32
N VAL A 17 -6.29 3.52 -14.05
CA VAL A 17 -6.95 3.13 -12.80
C VAL A 17 -7.82 1.91 -13.10
N GLY A 18 -7.79 0.90 -12.23
CA GLY A 18 -8.48 -0.39 -12.39
C GLY A 18 -7.58 -1.52 -12.90
N SER A 19 -8.22 -2.64 -13.26
CA SER A 19 -7.53 -3.83 -13.79
C SER A 19 -6.79 -3.55 -15.09
N LEU A 20 -5.67 -4.24 -15.29
CA LEU A 20 -4.92 -4.19 -16.53
C LEU A 20 -5.59 -5.05 -17.61
N TYR A 21 -5.75 -4.48 -18.80
CA TYR A 21 -6.25 -5.17 -19.99
C TYR A 21 -5.47 -4.72 -21.22
N HIS A 22 -5.48 -5.54 -22.26
CA HIS A 22 -4.90 -5.15 -23.55
C HIS A 22 -5.66 -3.95 -24.11
N ARG A 23 -4.99 -2.82 -24.31
CA ARG A 23 -5.61 -1.61 -24.86
C ARG A 23 -4.64 -0.75 -25.67
N CYS A 24 -5.23 0.15 -26.44
CA CYS A 24 -4.50 1.25 -27.05
C CYS A 24 -4.45 2.45 -26.09
N PRO A 25 -3.27 3.08 -25.86
CA PRO A 25 -3.13 4.19 -24.92
C PRO A 25 -3.86 5.49 -25.34
N LEU A 26 -4.20 5.63 -26.62
CA LEU A 26 -4.90 6.81 -27.15
C LEU A 26 -6.41 6.62 -27.31
N CYS A 27 -6.90 5.38 -27.23
CA CYS A 27 -8.34 5.14 -27.27
C CYS A 27 -8.97 5.44 -25.91
N PRO A 28 -10.27 5.81 -25.88
CA PRO A 28 -11.02 5.80 -24.64
C PRO A 28 -10.90 4.44 -23.96
N PRO A 29 -10.83 4.39 -22.62
CA PRO A 29 -10.75 3.14 -21.88
C PRO A 29 -11.99 2.31 -22.21
N ARG A 30 -11.79 1.28 -23.03
CA ARG A 30 -12.77 0.24 -23.31
C ARG A 30 -12.15 -1.07 -22.87
N PRO A 31 -12.81 -1.84 -22.00
CA PRO A 31 -12.38 -3.20 -21.70
C PRO A 31 -12.58 -4.02 -22.97
N SER A 32 -11.54 -4.10 -23.80
CA SER A 32 -11.56 -4.90 -25.00
C SER A 32 -10.28 -5.71 -25.03
N ASN A 33 -10.35 -6.99 -24.70
CA ASN A 33 -9.37 -7.99 -25.14
C ASN A 33 -9.52 -8.20 -26.65
N ASP A 34 -9.37 -7.11 -27.42
CA ASP A 34 -9.52 -7.13 -28.86
C ASP A 34 -8.27 -7.79 -29.45
N PRO A 35 -8.39 -9.00 -30.02
CA PRO A 35 -7.25 -9.71 -30.60
C PRO A 35 -6.66 -8.97 -31.80
N THR A 36 -7.32 -7.93 -32.32
CA THR A 36 -6.85 -7.13 -33.46
C THR A 36 -5.79 -6.08 -33.09
N LEU A 37 -5.55 -5.86 -31.79
CA LEU A 37 -4.54 -4.90 -31.33
C LEU A 37 -3.12 -5.36 -31.69
N ARG A 38 -2.39 -4.51 -32.43
CA ARG A 38 -1.03 -4.79 -32.91
C ARG A 38 -0.01 -4.33 -31.89
N ARG A 39 0.96 -5.19 -31.56
CA ARG A 39 2.09 -4.84 -30.69
C ARG A 39 3.07 -3.91 -31.41
N CYS A 40 3.72 -3.03 -30.66
CA CYS A 40 4.87 -2.28 -31.14
C CYS A 40 5.98 -3.26 -31.54
N SER A 41 6.44 -3.20 -32.79
CA SER A 41 7.45 -4.15 -33.31
C SER A 41 8.81 -4.06 -32.61
N ALA A 42 9.12 -2.90 -32.01
CA ALA A 42 10.38 -2.66 -31.32
C ALA A 42 10.39 -3.18 -29.88
N CYS A 43 9.53 -2.64 -29.00
CA CYS A 43 9.54 -3.01 -27.58
C CYS A 43 8.66 -4.22 -27.24
N ARG A 44 7.67 -4.55 -28.09
CA ARG A 44 6.64 -5.58 -27.90
C ARG A 44 5.73 -5.44 -26.68
N ALA A 45 5.92 -4.41 -25.85
CA ALA A 45 5.18 -4.22 -24.60
C ALA A 45 3.91 -3.35 -24.74
N ILE A 46 3.80 -2.49 -25.77
CA ILE A 46 2.59 -1.66 -26.00
C ILE A 46 1.80 -2.18 -27.21
N ARG A 47 0.47 -2.08 -27.14
CA ARG A 47 -0.47 -2.40 -28.20
C ARG A 47 -1.19 -1.16 -28.75
N TYR A 48 -1.51 -1.19 -30.04
CA TYR A 48 -2.24 -0.13 -30.74
C TYR A 48 -3.32 -0.73 -31.65
N CYS A 49 -4.46 -0.04 -31.77
CA CYS A 49 -5.53 -0.44 -32.69
C CYS A 49 -5.18 -0.13 -34.16
N SER A 50 -4.38 0.91 -34.40
CA SER A 50 -3.99 1.36 -35.73
C SER A 50 -2.57 1.91 -35.75
N ARG A 51 -1.99 2.01 -36.96
CA ARG A 51 -0.69 2.65 -37.19
C ARG A 51 -0.73 4.14 -36.85
N GLU A 52 -1.87 4.79 -37.05
CA GLU A 52 -2.07 6.21 -36.74
C GLU A 52 -1.89 6.47 -35.25
N HIS A 53 -2.52 5.66 -34.40
CA HIS A 53 -2.37 5.78 -32.95
C HIS A 53 -0.93 5.48 -32.50
N GLN A 54 -0.26 4.52 -33.12
CA GLN A 54 1.16 4.26 -32.85
C GLN A 54 2.04 5.47 -33.19
N VAL A 55 1.79 6.16 -34.31
CA VAL A 55 2.54 7.35 -34.71
C VAL A 55 2.24 8.53 -33.77
N ALA A 56 0.99 8.70 -33.36
CA ALA A 56 0.58 9.77 -32.45
C ALA A 56 1.14 9.60 -31.02
N ASP A 57 1.25 8.36 -30.53
CA ASP A 57 1.82 8.05 -29.21
C ASP A 57 3.37 8.07 -29.20
N ARG A 58 4.00 8.00 -30.37
CA ARG A 58 5.46 7.93 -30.54
C ARG A 58 6.23 8.98 -29.72
N PRO A 59 5.85 10.27 -29.63
CA PRO A 59 6.61 11.25 -28.85
C PRO A 59 6.71 10.89 -27.37
N LYS A 60 5.65 10.31 -26.78
CA LYS A 60 5.62 9.86 -25.38
C LYS A 60 6.29 8.49 -25.22
N HIS A 61 5.98 7.54 -26.10
CA HIS A 61 6.48 6.17 -26.03
C HIS A 61 7.97 6.02 -26.41
N ARG A 62 8.54 6.89 -27.26
CA ARG A 62 9.87 6.69 -27.88
C ARG A 62 10.99 6.43 -26.89
N TYR A 63 11.00 7.11 -25.75
CA TYR A 63 12.06 6.97 -24.75
C TYR A 63 12.06 5.55 -24.18
N ILE A 64 10.97 5.15 -23.52
CA ILE A 64 10.83 3.82 -22.93
C ILE A 64 10.90 2.69 -23.97
N CYS A 65 10.45 2.94 -25.20
CA CYS A 65 10.57 2.00 -26.31
C CYS A 65 12.04 1.65 -26.62
N LYS A 66 12.92 2.65 -26.60
CA LYS A 66 14.35 2.45 -26.85
C LYS A 66 15.02 1.71 -25.70
N GLU A 67 14.70 2.08 -24.46
CA GLU A 67 15.22 1.43 -23.25
C GLU A 67 14.88 -0.06 -23.26
N ILE A 68 13.61 -0.42 -23.47
CA ILE A 68 13.19 -1.83 -23.56
C ILE A 68 13.89 -2.54 -24.72
N LYS A 69 14.00 -1.90 -25.88
CA LYS A 69 14.68 -2.51 -27.04
C LYS A 69 16.16 -2.77 -26.74
N ALA A 70 16.86 -1.84 -26.10
CA ALA A 70 18.25 -1.98 -25.70
C ALA A 70 18.40 -3.09 -24.64
N ALA A 71 17.60 -3.06 -23.57
CA ALA A 71 17.61 -4.06 -22.53
C ALA A 71 17.32 -5.48 -23.05
N ARG A 72 16.43 -5.63 -24.03
CA ARG A 72 16.21 -6.93 -24.71
C ARG A 72 17.44 -7.40 -25.48
N ALA A 73 18.08 -6.49 -26.23
CA ALA A 73 19.28 -6.84 -27.00
C ALA A 73 20.45 -7.21 -26.07
N ASP A 74 20.60 -6.50 -24.96
CA ASP A 74 21.59 -6.80 -23.93
C ASP A 74 21.31 -8.15 -23.29
N LEU A 75 20.06 -8.41 -22.87
CA LEU A 75 19.68 -9.72 -22.31
C LEU A 75 19.97 -10.86 -23.29
N SER A 76 19.63 -10.72 -24.57
CA SER A 76 19.93 -11.75 -25.58
C SER A 76 21.42 -11.99 -25.77
N ARG A 77 22.25 -10.94 -25.68
CA ARG A 77 23.71 -11.07 -25.76
C ARG A 77 24.26 -11.82 -24.55
N GLU A 78 23.84 -11.44 -23.34
CA GLU A 78 24.29 -12.12 -22.12
C GLU A 78 23.78 -13.57 -22.07
N GLU A 79 22.54 -13.82 -22.51
CA GLU A 79 22.00 -15.19 -22.59
C GLU A 79 22.83 -16.06 -23.53
N HIS A 80 23.22 -15.53 -24.69
CA HIS A 80 24.10 -16.23 -25.62
C HIS A 80 25.47 -16.52 -24.99
N GLY A 81 26.02 -15.55 -24.25
CA GLY A 81 27.28 -15.71 -23.52
C GLY A 81 27.23 -16.80 -22.46
N VAL A 82 26.14 -16.88 -21.69
CA VAL A 82 25.96 -17.92 -20.66
C VAL A 82 25.74 -19.31 -21.27
N ARG A 83 25.02 -19.42 -22.40
CA ARG A 83 24.76 -20.70 -23.07
C ARG A 83 25.98 -21.27 -23.80
N ASN A 84 26.90 -20.41 -24.24
CA ASN A 84 28.04 -20.78 -25.08
C ASN A 84 29.36 -20.32 -24.45
N ALA A 85 29.43 -20.36 -23.11
CA ALA A 85 30.61 -19.96 -22.39
C ALA A 85 31.77 -20.91 -22.71
N THR A 86 32.99 -20.37 -22.79
CA THR A 86 34.18 -21.21 -22.84
C THR A 86 34.44 -21.71 -21.42
N PRO A 87 34.36 -23.03 -21.16
CA PRO A 87 34.46 -23.54 -19.81
C PRO A 87 35.87 -23.32 -19.24
N ASP A 88 35.94 -22.89 -17.99
CA ASP A 88 37.16 -22.81 -17.20
C ASP A 88 36.88 -23.30 -15.76
N PHE A 89 37.87 -23.18 -14.87
CA PHE A 89 37.72 -23.66 -13.48
C PHE A 89 36.56 -22.97 -12.72
N MET A 90 36.16 -21.76 -13.10
CA MET A 90 35.14 -20.95 -12.43
C MET A 90 33.87 -20.77 -13.27
N THR A 91 33.88 -21.21 -14.53
CA THR A 91 32.84 -20.95 -15.52
C THR A 91 32.37 -22.25 -16.17
N PRO A 92 31.09 -22.64 -15.98
CA PRO A 92 30.51 -23.79 -16.67
C PRO A 92 30.35 -23.52 -18.17
N ALA A 93 30.30 -24.57 -18.99
CA ALA A 93 30.05 -24.43 -20.44
C ALA A 93 28.64 -23.90 -20.75
N ASN A 94 27.65 -24.29 -19.94
CA ASN A 94 26.28 -23.79 -20.01
C ASN A 94 25.66 -23.77 -18.60
N ALA A 95 25.70 -22.61 -17.94
CA ALA A 95 25.21 -22.46 -16.57
C ALA A 95 23.71 -22.76 -16.42
N PHE A 96 22.91 -22.69 -17.50
CA PHE A 96 21.48 -23.01 -17.46
C PHE A 96 21.17 -24.49 -17.23
N GLU A 97 22.15 -25.37 -17.46
CA GLU A 97 21.99 -26.81 -17.24
C GLU A 97 22.63 -27.28 -15.93
N THR A 98 23.70 -26.59 -15.49
CA THR A 98 24.54 -27.06 -14.38
C THR A 98 24.32 -26.29 -13.07
N ASP A 99 23.93 -25.02 -13.12
CA ASP A 99 24.00 -24.11 -11.97
C ASP A 99 22.66 -23.42 -11.65
N VAL A 100 21.54 -23.95 -12.15
CA VAL A 100 20.20 -23.42 -11.83
C VAL A 100 19.97 -23.44 -10.32
N GLY A 101 19.66 -22.28 -9.76
CA GLY A 101 19.47 -22.07 -8.33
C GLY A 101 20.63 -21.30 -7.68
N ASP A 102 21.84 -21.36 -8.27
CA ASP A 102 23.04 -20.67 -7.80
C ASP A 102 23.67 -19.73 -8.85
N PHE A 103 22.84 -19.12 -9.72
CA PHE A 103 23.32 -18.16 -10.73
C PHE A 103 24.04 -16.94 -10.17
N TRP A 104 23.97 -16.68 -8.86
CA TRP A 104 24.71 -15.58 -8.25
C TRP A 104 26.10 -15.99 -7.74
N GLY A 105 26.27 -17.25 -7.36
CA GLY A 105 27.58 -17.83 -7.02
C GLY A 105 28.53 -17.82 -8.21
N VAL A 106 28.00 -18.14 -9.40
CA VAL A 106 28.75 -18.11 -10.66
C VAL A 106 28.96 -16.66 -11.13
N VAL A 107 30.22 -16.24 -11.29
CA VAL A 107 30.55 -14.83 -11.61
C VAL A 107 30.10 -14.46 -13.03
N SER A 108 30.24 -15.38 -13.99
CA SER A 108 29.93 -15.16 -15.40
C SER A 108 28.43 -14.97 -15.70
N THR A 109 27.55 -15.43 -14.82
CA THR A 109 26.08 -15.30 -14.95
C THR A 109 25.53 -14.03 -14.32
N ARG A 110 26.34 -13.27 -13.57
CA ARG A 110 25.86 -12.05 -12.87
C ARG A 110 25.42 -10.96 -13.82
N ASP A 111 26.12 -10.79 -14.94
CA ASP A 111 25.76 -9.77 -15.94
C ASP A 111 24.45 -10.12 -16.66
N TYR A 112 24.21 -11.40 -16.91
CA TYR A 112 22.92 -11.90 -17.36
C TYR A 112 21.79 -11.58 -16.36
N MET A 113 21.99 -11.84 -15.07
CA MET A 113 20.99 -11.55 -14.03
C MET A 113 20.70 -10.04 -13.94
N ARG A 114 21.72 -9.18 -14.03
CA ARG A 114 21.56 -7.72 -14.04
C ARG A 114 20.80 -7.24 -15.29
N ALA A 115 21.17 -7.74 -16.47
CA ALA A 115 20.50 -7.40 -17.72
C ALA A 115 19.01 -7.78 -17.69
N ARG A 116 18.70 -8.96 -17.11
CA ARG A 116 17.33 -9.43 -16.93
C ARG A 116 16.53 -8.57 -15.95
N CYS A 117 17.14 -8.19 -14.83
CA CYS A 117 16.52 -7.29 -13.84
C CYS A 117 16.25 -5.91 -14.46
N MET A 118 17.18 -5.36 -15.24
CA MET A 118 17.00 -4.10 -15.96
C MET A 118 15.82 -4.16 -16.93
N LEU A 119 15.71 -5.24 -17.72
CA LEU A 119 14.57 -5.44 -18.61
C LEU A 119 13.24 -5.50 -17.83
N ALA A 120 13.20 -6.27 -16.73
CA ALA A 120 12.01 -6.37 -15.89
C ALA A 120 11.57 -5.00 -15.34
N LYS A 121 12.51 -4.18 -14.86
CA LYS A 121 12.23 -2.82 -14.37
C LYS A 121 11.67 -1.91 -15.49
N CYS A 122 12.28 -1.92 -16.68
CA CYS A 122 11.77 -1.16 -17.82
C CYS A 122 10.36 -1.59 -18.22
N LEU A 123 10.08 -2.90 -18.25
CA LEU A 123 8.76 -3.43 -18.57
C LEU A 123 7.70 -3.07 -17.52
N CYS A 124 8.06 -3.09 -16.22
CA CYS A 124 7.17 -2.70 -15.14
C CYS A 124 6.71 -1.23 -15.26
N SER A 125 7.60 -0.35 -15.73
CA SER A 125 7.35 1.10 -15.82
C SER A 125 6.46 1.55 -16.98
N ILE A 126 6.05 0.66 -17.89
CA ILE A 126 5.26 1.02 -19.07
C ILE A 126 3.73 0.93 -18.85
N ASP A 127 3.29 0.48 -17.68
CA ASP A 127 1.89 0.42 -17.23
C ASP A 127 0.93 -0.27 -18.22
N THR A 128 1.41 -1.33 -18.87
CA THR A 128 0.62 -2.16 -19.80
C THR A 128 0.51 -3.59 -19.30
N MET A 129 -0.57 -4.28 -19.65
CA MET A 129 -0.75 -5.69 -19.31
C MET A 129 0.42 -6.55 -19.83
N ASP A 130 0.81 -6.43 -21.11
CA ASP A 130 1.90 -7.23 -21.66
C ASP A 130 3.24 -6.95 -20.93
N GLY A 131 3.54 -5.68 -20.63
CA GLY A 131 4.76 -5.31 -19.91
C GLY A 131 4.79 -5.83 -18.48
N VAL A 132 3.70 -5.70 -17.73
CA VAL A 132 3.63 -6.16 -16.34
C VAL A 132 3.64 -7.69 -16.25
N THR A 133 2.95 -8.39 -17.17
CA THR A 133 3.01 -9.86 -17.26
C THR A 133 4.43 -10.34 -17.56
N GLU A 134 5.09 -9.77 -18.57
CA GLU A 134 6.46 -10.16 -18.92
C GLU A 134 7.46 -9.78 -17.82
N CYS A 135 7.24 -8.67 -17.11
CA CYS A 135 8.00 -8.31 -15.93
C CYS A 135 7.92 -9.42 -14.87
N LEU A 136 6.71 -9.90 -14.55
CA LEU A 136 6.52 -10.97 -13.59
C LEU A 136 7.24 -12.26 -14.00
N GLU A 137 7.15 -12.64 -15.28
CA GLU A 137 7.85 -13.81 -15.84
C GLU A 137 9.37 -13.68 -15.66
N HIS A 138 9.94 -12.50 -15.93
CA HIS A 138 11.37 -12.28 -15.72
C HIS A 138 11.76 -12.34 -14.23
N LEU A 139 10.96 -11.76 -13.33
CA LEU A 139 11.22 -11.79 -11.90
C LEU A 139 11.16 -13.22 -11.33
N GLN A 140 10.13 -13.98 -11.69
CA GLN A 140 9.97 -15.37 -11.25
C GLN A 140 11.07 -16.28 -11.77
N ASP A 141 11.48 -16.14 -13.04
CA ASP A 141 12.58 -16.94 -13.57
C ASP A 141 13.92 -16.54 -12.92
N MET A 142 14.14 -15.27 -12.59
CA MET A 142 15.34 -14.89 -11.82
C MET A 142 15.36 -15.51 -10.43
N LEU A 143 14.22 -15.61 -9.75
CA LEU A 143 14.13 -16.35 -8.48
C LEU A 143 14.44 -17.85 -8.68
N ARG A 144 14.01 -18.44 -9.80
CA ARG A 144 14.30 -19.85 -10.13
C ARG A 144 15.81 -20.06 -10.34
N LEU A 145 16.44 -19.12 -11.02
CA LEU A 145 17.87 -19.14 -11.32
C LEU A 145 18.73 -18.84 -10.09
N CYS A 146 18.25 -18.02 -9.15
CA CYS A 146 18.95 -17.64 -7.93
C CYS A 146 17.99 -17.70 -6.73
N GLN A 147 18.02 -18.82 -6.00
CA GLN A 147 17.09 -19.07 -4.88
C GLN A 147 17.38 -18.18 -3.66
N THR A 148 18.64 -17.80 -3.46
CA THR A 148 19.09 -16.87 -2.41
C THR A 148 18.63 -15.43 -2.65
N ASP A 149 18.15 -15.11 -3.86
CA ASP A 149 17.64 -13.82 -4.28
C ASP A 149 18.56 -12.63 -3.95
N ASN A 150 19.85 -12.73 -4.31
CA ASN A 150 20.82 -11.67 -4.04
C ASN A 150 20.50 -10.34 -4.76
N VAL A 151 19.66 -10.37 -5.79
CA VAL A 151 19.23 -9.18 -6.55
C VAL A 151 18.03 -8.48 -5.90
N GLY A 152 17.32 -9.15 -4.97
CA GLY A 152 16.16 -8.60 -4.28
C GLY A 152 14.86 -8.65 -5.11
N ASN A 153 14.72 -9.60 -6.04
CA ASN A 153 13.51 -9.72 -6.85
C ASN A 153 12.26 -10.05 -6.01
N ARG A 154 12.41 -10.77 -4.90
CA ARG A 154 11.30 -11.13 -3.99
C ARG A 154 10.60 -9.92 -3.38
N GLN A 155 11.26 -8.76 -3.38
CA GLN A 155 10.69 -7.50 -2.90
C GLN A 155 9.70 -6.90 -3.90
N ILE A 156 9.89 -7.13 -5.21
CA ILE A 156 9.10 -6.52 -6.29
C ILE A 156 7.95 -7.43 -6.73
N VAL A 157 8.15 -8.76 -6.67
CA VAL A 157 7.15 -9.74 -7.15
C VAL A 157 5.73 -9.52 -6.59
N PRO A 158 5.51 -9.30 -5.28
CA PRO A 158 4.17 -9.13 -4.73
C PRO A 158 3.42 -7.94 -5.31
N THR A 159 4.10 -6.80 -5.48
CA THR A 159 3.44 -5.58 -5.98
C THR A 159 3.04 -5.73 -7.44
N VAL A 160 3.86 -6.43 -8.24
CA VAL A 160 3.58 -6.78 -9.64
C VAL A 160 2.41 -7.78 -9.75
N MET A 161 2.35 -8.80 -8.87
CA MET A 161 1.22 -9.73 -8.82
C MET A 161 -0.11 -9.02 -8.57
N LEU A 162 -0.15 -8.05 -7.65
CA LEU A 162 -1.35 -7.27 -7.35
C LEU A 162 -1.83 -6.41 -8.53
N ARG A 163 -0.92 -5.92 -9.38
CA ARG A 163 -1.27 -5.18 -10.61
C ARG A 163 -1.98 -6.08 -11.63
N LEU A 164 -1.59 -7.35 -11.69
CA LEU A 164 -2.19 -8.38 -12.55
C LEU A 164 -3.42 -9.06 -11.91
N ASP A 165 -3.87 -8.57 -10.75
CA ASP A 165 -4.97 -9.14 -9.97
C ASP A 165 -4.74 -10.60 -9.52
N LEU A 166 -3.47 -11.04 -9.44
CA LEU A 166 -3.04 -12.32 -8.87
C LEU A 166 -2.99 -12.24 -7.34
N ASP A 167 -4.15 -11.89 -6.76
CA ASP A 167 -4.26 -11.49 -5.36
C ASP A 167 -4.02 -12.65 -4.38
N GLN A 168 -4.48 -13.85 -4.75
CA GLN A 168 -4.32 -15.04 -3.94
C GLN A 168 -2.87 -15.51 -3.97
N GLU A 169 -2.29 -15.59 -5.16
CA GLU A 169 -0.90 -15.97 -5.40
C GLU A 169 0.06 -14.98 -4.73
N CYS A 170 -0.27 -13.68 -4.71
CA CYS A 170 0.47 -12.67 -3.97
C CYS A 170 0.50 -12.97 -2.47
N TYR A 171 -0.66 -13.31 -1.88
CA TYR A 171 -0.73 -13.64 -0.46
C TYR A 171 0.09 -14.88 -0.12
N GLU A 172 -0.06 -15.93 -0.93
CA GLU A 172 0.67 -17.18 -0.77
C GLU A 172 2.18 -17.00 -0.92
N PHE A 173 2.61 -16.17 -1.88
CA PHE A 173 4.02 -15.83 -2.07
C PHE A 173 4.61 -15.14 -0.83
N VAL A 174 3.94 -14.09 -0.33
CA VAL A 174 4.41 -13.37 0.87
C VAL A 174 4.43 -14.30 2.09
N LYS A 175 3.38 -15.11 2.26
CA LYS A 175 3.30 -16.08 3.36
C LYS A 175 4.41 -17.11 3.25
N TRP A 176 4.69 -17.66 2.08
CA TRP A 176 5.76 -18.63 1.89
C TRP A 176 7.13 -18.06 2.27
N TRP A 177 7.48 -16.88 1.74
CA TRP A 177 8.77 -16.23 2.05
C TRP A 177 8.92 -15.86 3.53
N ALA A 178 7.83 -15.47 4.19
CA ALA A 178 7.85 -15.20 5.62
C ALA A 178 8.13 -16.47 6.47
N PHE A 179 7.91 -17.67 5.93
CA PHE A 179 8.08 -18.93 6.63
C PHE A 179 9.31 -19.73 6.18
N GLN A 180 9.89 -19.40 5.01
CA GLN A 180 11.07 -20.09 4.47
C GLN A 180 12.32 -19.92 5.34
N ASP A 181 12.48 -18.79 6.04
CA ASP A 181 13.62 -18.50 6.94
C ASP A 181 13.76 -19.49 8.12
N GLN A 182 12.86 -20.47 8.27
CA GLN A 182 12.89 -21.51 9.31
C GLN A 182 13.06 -22.94 8.76
N CYS A 183 13.09 -23.16 7.44
CA CYS A 183 13.55 -24.44 6.89
C CYS A 183 15.08 -24.41 6.89
N SER A 184 15.70 -25.29 7.69
CA SER A 184 17.15 -25.42 7.68
C SER A 184 17.62 -25.72 6.25
N ALA A 185 18.76 -25.16 5.85
CA ALA A 185 19.34 -25.34 4.52
C ALA A 185 19.58 -26.81 4.12
N TYR A 186 19.35 -27.76 5.03
CA TYR A 186 19.47 -29.20 4.81
C TYR A 186 18.18 -29.89 4.34
N ASP A 187 17.02 -29.22 4.35
CA ASP A 187 15.74 -29.79 3.86
C ASP A 187 15.36 -29.31 2.44
N CYS A 188 16.19 -28.47 1.82
CA CYS A 188 15.93 -27.87 0.51
C CYS A 188 16.60 -28.62 -0.66
N ASP A 189 17.05 -29.86 -0.43
CA ASP A 189 17.90 -30.62 -1.38
C ASP A 189 17.12 -31.31 -2.51
N ASP A 190 15.78 -31.22 -2.51
CA ASP A 190 15.00 -31.62 -3.67
C ASP A 190 14.96 -30.46 -4.67
N GLY A 191 15.99 -30.39 -5.51
CA GLY A 191 16.19 -29.46 -6.63
C GLY A 191 15.10 -29.46 -7.71
N ASN A 192 13.87 -29.83 -7.35
CA ASN A 192 12.69 -29.84 -8.19
C ASN A 192 11.40 -29.39 -7.46
N SER A 193 11.50 -28.87 -6.23
CA SER A 193 10.34 -28.29 -5.53
C SER A 193 10.07 -26.87 -6.05
N LEU A 194 9.41 -26.82 -7.20
CA LEU A 194 8.70 -25.64 -7.68
C LEU A 194 7.91 -25.00 -6.53
N TYR A 195 8.03 -23.68 -6.48
CA TYR A 195 7.26 -22.74 -5.69
C TYR A 195 5.84 -23.20 -5.32
N TYR A 196 5.37 -22.78 -4.13
CA TYR A 196 3.97 -22.74 -3.69
C TYR A 196 3.35 -23.93 -2.93
N TYR A 197 3.95 -25.12 -2.88
CA TYR A 197 3.21 -26.29 -2.37
C TYR A 197 2.74 -26.21 -0.90
N ASN A 198 3.43 -25.47 -0.02
CA ASN A 198 3.04 -25.40 1.40
C ASN A 198 2.16 -24.18 1.76
N ALA A 199 1.96 -23.24 0.83
CA ALA A 199 1.10 -22.07 1.03
C ALA A 199 -0.17 -22.08 0.17
N TYR A 200 -0.28 -23.00 -0.79
CA TYR A 200 -1.41 -23.11 -1.69
C TYR A 200 -2.74 -23.26 -0.94
N GLY A 201 -3.70 -22.38 -1.23
CA GLY A 201 -5.00 -22.34 -0.57
C GLY A 201 -4.98 -21.66 0.80
N ALA A 202 -3.93 -20.90 1.14
CA ALA A 202 -3.92 -20.10 2.35
C ALA A 202 -5.05 -19.07 2.35
N ASP A 203 -5.69 -18.85 3.50
CA ASP A 203 -6.76 -17.86 3.57
C ASP A 203 -6.19 -16.44 3.57
N ALA A 204 -6.33 -15.74 2.44
CA ALA A 204 -5.94 -14.33 2.32
C ALA A 204 -6.73 -13.39 3.25
N LEU A 205 -7.76 -13.86 3.96
CA LEU A 205 -8.47 -13.10 5.00
C LEU A 205 -7.95 -13.37 6.41
N GLU A 206 -7.05 -14.32 6.62
CA GLU A 206 -6.51 -14.60 7.94
C GLU A 206 -5.76 -13.39 8.51
N SER A 207 -5.57 -13.41 9.84
CA SER A 207 -4.87 -12.35 10.53
C SER A 207 -3.41 -12.27 10.06
N PRO A 208 -2.92 -11.07 9.65
CA PRO A 208 -1.54 -10.91 9.23
C PRO A 208 -0.54 -11.06 10.39
N GLY A 209 -1.02 -11.25 11.64
CA GLY A 209 -0.17 -11.35 12.82
C GLY A 209 0.87 -12.47 12.76
N CYS A 210 0.57 -13.60 12.12
CA CYS A 210 1.52 -14.71 11.98
C CYS A 210 2.69 -14.35 11.04
N ILE A 211 2.44 -13.54 10.02
CA ILE A 211 3.44 -13.02 9.09
C ILE A 211 4.21 -11.89 9.77
N VAL A 212 3.51 -10.89 10.33
CA VAL A 212 4.12 -9.72 11.00
C VAL A 212 5.07 -10.11 12.14
N ARG A 213 4.73 -11.14 12.94
CA ARG A 213 5.59 -11.62 14.03
C ARG A 213 6.96 -12.13 13.54
N ARG A 214 7.06 -12.51 12.27
CA ARG A 214 8.30 -12.99 11.65
C ARG A 214 9.11 -11.88 11.00
N SER A 215 8.72 -10.62 11.20
CA SER A 215 9.44 -9.43 10.73
C SER A 215 9.73 -9.47 9.22
N PRO A 216 8.70 -9.57 8.36
CA PRO A 216 8.88 -9.56 6.91
C PRO A 216 9.48 -8.22 6.46
N CYS A 217 10.06 -8.21 5.26
CA CYS A 217 10.58 -6.98 4.66
C CYS A 217 9.46 -5.94 4.45
N LEU A 218 9.85 -4.66 4.34
CA LEU A 218 8.92 -3.53 4.22
C LEU A 218 8.02 -3.66 2.98
N GLU A 219 8.56 -4.20 1.90
CA GLU A 219 7.88 -4.41 0.62
C GLU A 219 6.78 -5.49 0.72
N HIS A 220 7.00 -6.52 1.53
CA HIS A 220 5.98 -7.54 1.81
C HIS A 220 4.86 -6.98 2.69
N LEU A 221 5.19 -6.15 3.68
CA LEU A 221 4.18 -5.45 4.48
C LEU A 221 3.34 -4.51 3.62
N ASP A 222 3.99 -3.76 2.72
CA ASP A 222 3.35 -2.86 1.75
C ASP A 222 2.37 -3.63 0.85
N ALA A 223 2.81 -4.72 0.23
CA ALA A 223 1.93 -5.55 -0.60
C ALA A 223 0.75 -6.14 0.18
N LEU A 224 0.96 -6.61 1.41
CA LEU A 224 -0.15 -7.07 2.26
C LEU A 224 -1.12 -5.95 2.61
N LEU A 225 -0.63 -4.74 2.87
CA LEU A 225 -1.48 -3.58 3.14
C LEU A 225 -2.34 -3.25 1.93
N VAL A 226 -1.74 -3.16 0.74
CA VAL A 226 -2.46 -2.92 -0.52
C VAL A 226 -3.53 -4.00 -0.74
N LEU A 227 -3.19 -5.28 -0.56
CA LEU A 227 -4.14 -6.38 -0.70
C LEU A 227 -5.33 -6.24 0.25
N LYS A 228 -5.10 -6.00 1.54
CA LYS A 228 -6.19 -5.86 2.53
C LYS A 228 -7.05 -4.63 2.24
N LEU A 229 -6.45 -3.52 1.80
CA LEU A 229 -7.18 -2.31 1.40
C LEU A 229 -7.98 -2.52 0.11
N LYS A 230 -7.45 -3.26 -0.86
CA LYS A 230 -8.15 -3.64 -2.10
C LYS A 230 -9.43 -4.42 -1.81
N LEU A 231 -9.33 -5.45 -0.97
CA LEU A 231 -10.49 -6.24 -0.52
C LEU A 231 -11.50 -5.40 0.27
N LEU A 232 -11.02 -4.46 1.09
CA LEU A 232 -11.87 -3.55 1.86
C LEU A 232 -12.66 -2.60 0.94
N VAL A 233 -12.01 -2.03 -0.08
CA VAL A 233 -12.66 -1.17 -1.08
C VAL A 233 -13.71 -1.97 -1.84
N ASP A 234 -13.40 -3.19 -2.29
CA ASP A 234 -14.36 -4.06 -3.00
C ASP A 234 -15.62 -4.32 -2.16
N ILE A 235 -15.48 -4.70 -0.88
CA ILE A 235 -16.64 -4.93 0.01
C ILE A 235 -17.50 -3.66 0.14
N ARG A 236 -16.87 -2.49 0.19
CA ARG A 236 -17.60 -1.22 0.27
C ARG A 236 -18.33 -0.91 -1.03
N SER A 237 -17.67 -1.12 -2.18
CA SER A 237 -18.28 -1.01 -3.51
C SER A 237 -19.49 -1.93 -3.65
N ILE A 238 -19.41 -3.18 -3.17
CA ILE A 238 -20.54 -4.12 -3.12
C ILE A 238 -21.67 -3.57 -2.25
N LYS A 239 -21.37 -3.12 -1.02
CA LYS A 239 -22.39 -2.58 -0.09
C LYS A 239 -23.10 -1.36 -0.65
N ILE A 240 -22.37 -0.43 -1.27
CA ILE A 240 -22.93 0.78 -1.89
C ILE A 240 -23.82 0.39 -3.06
N THR A 241 -23.32 -0.49 -3.93
CA THR A 241 -24.05 -0.98 -5.10
C THR A 241 -25.37 -1.63 -4.68
N ARG A 242 -25.36 -2.55 -3.70
CA ARG A 242 -26.58 -3.17 -3.18
C ARG A 242 -27.59 -2.16 -2.62
N LYS A 243 -27.13 -1.14 -1.89
CA LYS A 243 -28.01 -0.05 -1.40
C LYS A 243 -28.65 0.73 -2.54
N LEU A 244 -27.89 1.02 -3.61
CA LEU A 244 -28.39 1.73 -4.78
C LEU A 244 -29.37 0.88 -5.61
N LEU A 245 -29.04 -0.39 -5.82
CA LEU A 245 -29.87 -1.35 -6.55
C LEU A 245 -31.15 -1.70 -5.79
N ALA A 246 -31.15 -1.65 -4.45
CA ALA A 246 -32.38 -1.79 -3.66
C ALA A 246 -33.36 -0.63 -3.87
N ARG A 247 -32.86 0.57 -4.20
CA ARG A 247 -33.67 1.76 -4.50
C ARG A 247 -34.14 1.84 -5.94
N ARG A 248 -33.59 1.01 -6.84
CA ARG A 248 -33.91 1.04 -8.28
C ARG A 248 -34.46 -0.30 -8.76
N GLN A 249 -35.50 -0.24 -9.57
CA GLN A 249 -36.09 -1.43 -10.19
C GLN A 249 -35.31 -1.75 -11.48
N LEU A 250 -34.24 -2.51 -11.32
CA LEU A 250 -33.43 -3.03 -12.44
C LEU A 250 -33.70 -4.53 -12.59
N PRO A 251 -33.74 -5.06 -13.83
CA PRO A 251 -33.72 -6.49 -14.09
C PRO A 251 -32.59 -7.20 -13.35
N PHE A 252 -32.83 -8.43 -12.91
CA PHE A 252 -31.89 -9.21 -12.11
C PHE A 252 -30.54 -9.39 -12.84
N GLU A 253 -30.58 -9.61 -14.15
CA GLU A 253 -29.41 -9.80 -15.00
C GLU A 253 -28.48 -8.59 -14.96
N LEU A 254 -29.04 -7.37 -15.03
CA LEU A 254 -28.26 -6.13 -14.97
C LEU A 254 -27.68 -5.90 -13.56
N ARG A 255 -28.38 -6.34 -12.50
CA ARG A 255 -27.86 -6.25 -11.12
C ARG A 255 -26.62 -7.11 -10.94
N VAL A 256 -26.64 -8.35 -11.45
CA VAL A 256 -25.51 -9.27 -11.34
C VAL A 256 -24.30 -8.75 -12.12
N LEU A 257 -24.51 -8.17 -13.31
CA LEU A 257 -23.42 -7.57 -14.09
C LEU A 257 -22.78 -6.39 -13.36
N ILE A 258 -23.59 -5.45 -12.86
CA ILE A 258 -23.09 -4.29 -12.12
C ILE A 258 -22.34 -4.73 -10.85
N GLU A 259 -22.90 -5.66 -10.08
CA GLU A 259 -22.25 -6.17 -8.86
C GLU A 259 -20.92 -6.87 -9.14
N ARG A 260 -20.79 -7.52 -10.30
CA ARG A 260 -19.52 -8.12 -10.72
C ARG A 260 -18.50 -7.07 -11.14
N ASP A 261 -18.92 -6.04 -11.86
CA ASP A 261 -18.03 -5.02 -12.41
C ASP A 261 -17.52 -4.03 -11.35
N VAL A 262 -18.19 -3.90 -10.21
CA VAL A 262 -17.72 -3.03 -9.10
C VAL A 262 -16.61 -3.67 -8.25
N VAL A 263 -16.27 -4.92 -8.52
CA VAL A 263 -15.25 -5.68 -7.77
C VAL A 263 -14.02 -5.86 -8.64
N ARG A 264 -12.85 -5.50 -8.10
CA ARG A 264 -11.58 -5.73 -8.79
C ARG A 264 -10.95 -7.08 -8.44
N SER A 265 -10.90 -7.43 -7.15
CA SER A 265 -10.19 -8.63 -6.73
C SER A 265 -10.94 -9.92 -7.10
N PRO A 266 -10.28 -10.94 -7.67
CA PRO A 266 -10.88 -12.25 -7.86
C PRO A 266 -11.35 -12.88 -6.54
N ILE A 267 -10.66 -12.61 -5.43
CA ILE A 267 -11.04 -13.09 -4.09
C ILE A 267 -12.38 -12.48 -3.68
N SER A 268 -12.60 -11.20 -4.00
CA SER A 268 -13.82 -10.47 -3.62
C SER A 268 -15.08 -10.97 -4.35
N LEU A 269 -14.96 -11.74 -5.42
CA LEU A 269 -16.11 -12.36 -6.10
C LEU A 269 -16.91 -13.28 -5.15
N LYS A 270 -16.28 -13.85 -4.12
CA LYS A 270 -16.98 -14.66 -3.10
C LYS A 270 -17.96 -13.84 -2.26
N PHE A 271 -17.64 -12.56 -2.02
CA PHE A 271 -18.45 -11.64 -1.22
C PHE A 271 -19.78 -11.28 -1.89
N LEU A 272 -19.87 -11.42 -3.22
CA LEU A 272 -21.11 -11.19 -3.97
C LEU A 272 -22.23 -12.14 -3.57
N LYS A 273 -21.91 -13.31 -3.01
CA LYS A 273 -22.90 -14.29 -2.53
C LYS A 273 -23.22 -14.12 -1.04
N GLU A 274 -22.44 -13.33 -0.31
CA GLU A 274 -22.57 -13.20 1.13
C GLU A 274 -23.67 -12.21 1.55
N PRO A 275 -24.38 -12.48 2.66
CA PRO A 275 -25.36 -11.55 3.21
C PRO A 275 -24.70 -10.30 3.79
N GLN A 276 -25.45 -9.20 3.90
CA GLN A 276 -24.94 -7.92 4.37
C GLN A 276 -24.31 -7.98 5.77
N GLU A 277 -24.79 -8.86 6.66
CA GLU A 277 -24.20 -9.03 7.98
C GLU A 277 -22.80 -9.66 7.93
N SER A 278 -22.60 -10.67 7.08
CA SER A 278 -21.28 -11.28 6.86
C SER A 278 -20.30 -10.25 6.32
N LEU A 279 -20.72 -9.45 5.33
CA LEU A 279 -19.89 -8.39 4.76
C LEU A 279 -19.45 -7.36 5.81
N ARG A 280 -20.31 -7.00 6.77
CA ARG A 280 -19.94 -6.07 7.86
C ARG A 280 -18.86 -6.67 8.77
N LYS A 281 -18.95 -7.97 9.08
CA LYS A 281 -17.94 -8.67 9.89
C LYS A 281 -16.60 -8.70 9.16
N THR A 282 -16.60 -9.10 7.89
CA THR A 282 -15.39 -9.14 7.05
C THR A 282 -14.77 -7.75 6.87
N GLU A 283 -15.58 -6.72 6.65
CA GLU A 283 -15.14 -5.31 6.59
C GLU A 283 -14.44 -4.88 7.89
N GLN A 284 -15.03 -5.16 9.06
CA GLN A 284 -14.42 -4.85 10.36
C GLN A 284 -13.08 -5.59 10.54
N THR A 285 -13.03 -6.87 10.18
CA THR A 285 -11.79 -7.65 10.23
C THR A 285 -10.70 -7.05 9.33
N LEU A 286 -11.04 -6.66 8.10
CA LEU A 286 -10.09 -6.01 7.18
C LEU A 286 -9.64 -4.64 7.67
N LEU A 287 -10.52 -3.85 8.28
CA LEU A 287 -10.17 -2.56 8.89
C LEU A 287 -9.17 -2.74 10.04
N ILE A 288 -9.34 -3.77 10.88
CA ILE A 288 -8.39 -4.11 11.94
C ILE A 288 -7.05 -4.55 11.34
N HIS A 289 -7.07 -5.37 10.29
CA HIS A 289 -5.86 -5.84 9.61
C HIS A 289 -5.08 -4.68 8.96
N ALA A 290 -5.76 -3.82 8.21
CA ALA A 290 -5.16 -2.64 7.57
C ALA A 290 -4.57 -1.69 8.60
N ARG A 291 -5.27 -1.43 9.71
CA ARG A 291 -4.75 -0.62 10.83
C ARG A 291 -3.49 -1.20 11.43
N ARG A 292 -3.46 -2.52 11.67
CA ARG A 292 -2.30 -3.20 12.23
C ARG A 292 -1.10 -3.12 11.28
N LEU A 293 -1.31 -3.44 10.00
CA LEU A 293 -0.27 -3.37 8.97
C LEU A 293 0.27 -1.96 8.80
N GLY A 294 -0.61 -0.96 8.70
CA GLY A 294 -0.23 0.44 8.60
C GLY A 294 0.64 0.92 9.75
N LYS A 295 0.26 0.59 11.00
CA LYS A 295 1.10 0.88 12.17
C LYS A 295 2.45 0.17 12.13
N THR A 296 2.47 -1.12 11.77
CA THR A 296 3.72 -1.88 11.65
C THR A 296 4.65 -1.27 10.62
N ILE A 297 4.13 -0.86 9.46
CA ILE A 297 4.90 -0.18 8.41
C ILE A 297 5.50 1.12 8.94
N MET A 298 4.72 1.94 9.65
CA MET A 298 5.21 3.20 10.21
C MET A 298 6.25 3.01 11.31
N THR A 299 6.12 1.94 12.11
CA THR A 299 7.15 1.55 13.09
C THR A 299 8.43 1.06 12.40
N ALA A 300 8.31 0.32 11.29
CA ALA A 300 9.45 -0.16 10.52
C ALA A 300 10.16 0.97 9.76
N ASN A 301 9.40 1.89 9.17
CA ASN A 301 9.91 3.03 8.44
C ASN A 301 8.92 4.22 8.47
N LYS A 302 9.27 5.24 9.25
CA LYS A 302 8.47 6.47 9.41
C LYS A 302 8.31 7.30 8.13
N HIS A 303 9.21 7.13 7.15
CA HIS A 303 9.23 7.93 5.92
C HIS A 303 8.28 7.39 4.85
N PHE A 304 7.81 6.14 4.97
CA PHE A 304 7.00 5.49 3.95
C PHE A 304 5.69 6.24 3.63
N MET A 305 4.85 6.49 4.64
CA MET A 305 3.56 7.16 4.43
C MET A 305 3.70 8.60 3.90
N PRO A 306 4.62 9.45 4.42
CA PRO A 306 4.90 10.75 3.80
C PRO A 306 5.22 10.66 2.30
N ILE A 307 6.12 9.74 1.92
CA ILE A 307 6.52 9.56 0.52
C ILE A 307 5.37 9.02 -0.33
N LEU A 308 4.53 8.13 0.22
CA LEU A 308 3.38 7.59 -0.52
C LEU A 308 2.39 8.70 -0.93
N PHE A 309 2.17 9.68 -0.05
CA PHE A 309 1.28 10.81 -0.33
C PHE A 309 1.92 11.91 -1.19
N ASP A 310 3.26 12.05 -1.14
CA ASP A 310 4.02 12.98 -1.98
C ASP A 310 5.24 12.29 -2.61
N PRO A 311 5.05 11.51 -3.68
CA PRO A 311 6.04 10.58 -4.19
C PRO A 311 7.02 11.21 -5.19
N ASP A 312 6.85 12.48 -5.55
CA ASP A 312 7.57 13.11 -6.68
C ASP A 312 9.09 13.05 -6.55
N GLU A 313 9.59 13.33 -5.35
CA GLU A 313 11.01 13.30 -5.03
C GLU A 313 11.56 11.88 -5.08
N ALA A 314 10.83 10.93 -4.47
CA ALA A 314 11.20 9.53 -4.48
C ALA A 314 11.20 8.95 -5.89
N LEU A 315 10.14 9.13 -6.68
CA LEU A 315 10.04 8.66 -8.07
C LEU A 315 11.10 9.28 -9.00
N GLY A 316 11.71 10.39 -8.59
CA GLY A 316 12.68 11.10 -9.39
C GLY A 316 14.15 10.80 -9.10
N SER A 317 14.43 10.03 -8.05
CA SER A 317 15.76 9.87 -7.49
C SER A 317 16.30 8.46 -7.70
N GLU A 318 17.62 8.32 -7.81
CA GLU A 318 18.29 7.02 -7.92
C GLU A 318 19.08 6.74 -6.64
N PHE A 319 18.92 5.53 -6.10
CA PHE A 319 19.53 5.13 -4.84
C PHE A 319 20.38 3.88 -5.06
N PRO A 320 21.72 3.98 -5.02
CA PRO A 320 22.58 2.82 -5.16
C PRO A 320 22.62 1.96 -3.89
N MET A 321 22.32 2.54 -2.73
CA MET A 321 22.35 1.89 -1.43
C MET A 321 21.27 2.46 -0.53
N TYR A 322 20.82 1.66 0.44
CA TYR A 322 19.92 2.09 1.50
C TYR A 322 20.24 1.33 2.79
N SER A 323 19.78 1.87 3.91
CA SER A 323 19.80 1.19 5.21
C SER A 323 18.37 0.87 5.66
N PRO A 324 18.13 -0.21 6.41
CA PRO A 324 16.81 -0.46 6.99
C PRO A 324 16.33 0.73 7.83
N GLY A 325 15.08 1.16 7.61
CA GLY A 325 14.47 2.34 8.26
C GLY A 325 14.84 3.70 7.68
N SER A 326 15.73 3.74 6.68
CA SER A 326 16.15 5.00 6.02
C SER A 326 15.09 5.56 5.07
N TRP A 327 15.24 6.83 4.70
CA TRP A 327 14.38 7.47 3.70
C TRP A 327 14.56 6.82 2.32
N GLU A 328 15.79 6.43 1.97
CA GLU A 328 16.15 5.77 0.71
C GLU A 328 15.44 4.41 0.57
N GLN A 329 15.34 3.65 1.66
CA GLN A 329 14.57 2.40 1.66
C GLN A 329 13.10 2.70 1.34
N ALA A 330 12.49 3.65 2.03
CA ALA A 330 11.08 3.99 1.82
C ALA A 330 10.83 4.50 0.40
N ALA A 331 11.73 5.32 -0.14
CA ALA A 331 11.67 5.80 -1.51
C ALA A 331 11.72 4.65 -2.52
N LEU A 332 12.61 3.67 -2.32
CA LEU A 332 12.72 2.49 -3.17
C LEU A 332 11.46 1.62 -3.12
N VAL A 333 10.88 1.39 -1.94
CA VAL A 333 9.62 0.65 -1.81
C VAL A 333 8.51 1.35 -2.59
N VAL A 334 8.36 2.67 -2.42
CA VAL A 334 7.36 3.46 -3.15
C VAL A 334 7.63 3.41 -4.66
N GLN A 335 8.87 3.51 -5.14
CA GLN A 335 9.16 3.36 -6.57
C GLN A 335 8.66 2.02 -7.14
N ASN A 336 8.78 0.95 -6.38
CA ASN A 336 8.39 -0.40 -6.81
C ASN A 336 6.88 -0.68 -6.68
N SER A 337 6.16 0.06 -5.82
CA SER A 337 4.76 -0.22 -5.51
C SER A 337 3.77 0.88 -5.87
N TYR A 338 4.23 2.10 -6.18
CA TYR A 338 3.37 3.25 -6.42
C TYR A 338 2.38 3.02 -7.57
N ALA A 339 2.80 2.30 -8.61
CA ALA A 339 1.92 1.91 -9.70
C ALA A 339 0.74 1.07 -9.20
N THR A 340 0.98 0.11 -8.31
CA THR A 340 -0.06 -0.72 -7.69
C THR A 340 -1.02 0.10 -6.83
N TRP A 341 -0.49 1.04 -6.03
CA TRP A 341 -1.29 1.95 -5.22
C TRP A 341 -2.20 2.85 -6.08
N ARG A 342 -1.68 3.41 -7.18
CA ARG A 342 -2.42 4.28 -8.09
C ARG A 342 -3.43 3.53 -8.95
N GLU A 343 -3.06 2.33 -9.42
CA GLU A 343 -3.95 1.50 -10.22
C GLU A 343 -5.15 1.04 -9.39
N THR A 344 -4.98 0.81 -8.08
CA THR A 344 -6.07 0.29 -7.23
C THR A 344 -7.01 1.39 -6.79
N GLU A 345 -8.09 1.55 -7.55
CA GLU A 345 -9.13 2.57 -7.36
C GLU A 345 -9.65 2.61 -5.91
N GLY A 346 -9.85 3.82 -5.38
CA GLY A 346 -10.47 4.04 -4.07
C GLY A 346 -9.55 3.84 -2.86
N ILE A 347 -8.38 3.21 -2.99
CA ILE A 347 -7.46 3.02 -1.86
C ILE A 347 -6.88 4.38 -1.40
N LEU A 348 -6.28 5.15 -2.31
CA LEU A 348 -5.69 6.44 -1.96
C LEU A 348 -6.75 7.44 -1.49
N ASP A 349 -7.96 7.40 -2.05
CA ASP A 349 -9.08 8.24 -1.62
C ASP A 349 -9.49 7.91 -0.18
N LEU A 350 -9.58 6.62 0.16
CA LEU A 350 -9.86 6.16 1.52
C LEU A 350 -8.81 6.63 2.51
N LEU A 351 -7.52 6.54 2.15
CA LEU A 351 -6.42 6.98 3.00
C LEU A 351 -6.38 8.50 3.15
N ASN A 352 -6.62 9.26 2.07
CA ASN A 352 -6.72 10.71 2.12
C ASN A 352 -7.88 11.17 3.01
N ASP A 353 -9.03 10.48 2.97
CA ASP A 353 -10.17 10.78 3.83
C ASP A 353 -9.88 10.50 5.31
N ALA A 354 -9.18 9.40 5.60
CA ALA A 354 -8.73 9.07 6.95
C ALA A 354 -7.75 10.13 7.50
N ARG A 355 -6.82 10.58 6.65
CA ARG A 355 -5.90 11.68 6.97
C ARG A 355 -6.63 13.00 7.21
N ALA A 356 -7.63 13.32 6.39
CA ALA A 356 -8.46 14.52 6.56
C ALA A 356 -9.21 14.50 7.90
N CYS A 357 -9.81 13.35 8.26
CA CYS A 357 -10.47 13.17 9.55
C CYS A 357 -9.51 13.38 10.72
N SER A 358 -8.28 12.84 10.63
CA SER A 358 -7.24 13.05 11.64
C SER A 358 -6.87 14.53 11.78
N MET A 359 -6.58 15.21 10.67
CA MET A 359 -6.19 16.63 10.68
C MET A 359 -7.30 17.53 11.24
N GLN A 360 -8.56 17.28 10.89
CA GLN A 360 -9.69 18.05 11.39
C GLN A 360 -9.90 17.83 12.89
N ASN A 361 -9.66 16.61 13.41
CA ASN A 361 -9.71 16.35 14.85
C ASN A 361 -8.61 17.07 15.62
N HIS A 362 -7.38 17.07 15.10
CA HIS A 362 -6.28 17.85 15.67
C HIS A 362 -6.65 19.33 15.72
N ARG A 363 -7.09 19.93 14.61
CA ARG A 363 -7.55 21.33 14.55
C ARG A 363 -8.65 21.65 15.57
N SER A 364 -9.63 20.75 15.75
CA SER A 364 -10.71 20.95 16.72
C SER A 364 -10.20 20.99 18.17
N LYS A 365 -9.19 20.18 18.51
CA LYS A 365 -8.58 20.19 19.85
C LYS A 365 -7.80 21.48 20.11
N TYR A 366 -7.10 22.01 19.11
CA TYR A 366 -6.35 23.26 19.23
C TYR A 366 -7.26 24.50 19.29
N ASN A 367 -8.30 24.57 18.45
CA ASN A 367 -9.24 25.70 18.49
C ASN A 367 -10.04 25.79 19.81
N GLY A 368 -10.12 24.69 20.57
CA GLY A 368 -10.68 24.70 21.93
C GLY A 368 -9.66 25.08 23.03
N ALA A 369 -8.37 25.23 22.69
CA ALA A 369 -7.27 25.35 23.65
C ALA A 369 -6.50 26.69 23.62
N THR A 370 -6.72 27.60 22.66
CA THR A 370 -5.94 28.86 22.57
C THR A 370 -6.75 30.11 22.22
N ASP A 371 -7.04 30.92 23.26
CA ASP A 371 -7.05 32.39 23.20
C ASP A 371 -5.61 32.92 23.42
N ARG A 372 -4.64 32.46 22.61
CA ARG A 372 -3.25 32.96 22.66
C ARG A 372 -2.75 33.26 21.25
N GLU A 373 -2.40 34.52 21.03
CA GLU A 373 -1.79 35.01 19.79
C GLU A 373 -0.37 34.43 19.65
N GLU A 374 -0.25 33.32 18.93
CA GLU A 374 1.05 32.71 18.62
C GLU A 374 1.63 33.23 17.30
N SER A 375 2.96 33.33 17.26
CA SER A 375 3.73 33.92 16.16
C SER A 375 3.72 33.06 14.88
N GLN A 376 3.90 33.67 13.71
CA GLN A 376 3.84 32.97 12.41
C GLN A 376 4.90 31.86 12.23
N GLU A 377 6.04 31.93 12.94
CA GLU A 377 7.09 30.91 12.88
C GLU A 377 6.75 29.66 13.71
N GLU A 378 6.11 29.83 14.88
CA GLU A 378 5.59 28.73 15.70
C GLU A 378 4.51 27.95 14.94
N GLN A 379 3.58 28.67 14.30
CA GLN A 379 2.52 28.09 13.45
C GLN A 379 3.07 27.21 12.31
N SER A 380 4.21 27.58 11.71
CA SER A 380 4.84 26.82 10.63
C SER A 380 5.52 25.53 11.13
N SER A 381 6.22 25.61 12.27
CA SER A 381 6.88 24.46 12.89
C SER A 381 5.88 23.45 13.47
N GLU A 382 4.73 23.95 13.93
CA GLU A 382 3.69 23.16 14.58
C GLU A 382 2.69 22.58 13.57
N ALA A 383 2.47 23.25 12.43
CA ALA A 383 1.81 22.65 11.27
C ALA A 383 2.60 21.45 10.71
N LEU A 384 3.93 21.50 10.73
CA LEU A 384 4.81 20.38 10.37
C LEU A 384 4.68 19.21 11.36
N ARG A 385 4.70 19.49 12.68
CA ARG A 385 4.48 18.47 13.74
C ARG A 385 3.09 17.85 13.68
N GLY A 386 2.05 18.67 13.49
CA GLY A 386 0.67 18.21 13.29
C GLY A 386 0.51 17.36 12.02
N GLY A 387 1.29 17.64 10.98
CA GLY A 387 1.36 16.84 9.76
C GLY A 387 1.87 15.42 10.01
N GLU A 388 3.01 15.26 10.70
CA GLU A 388 3.58 13.94 11.04
C GLU A 388 2.69 13.16 12.02
N GLN A 389 2.12 13.86 13.01
CA GLN A 389 1.23 13.23 13.99
C GLN A 389 -0.11 12.80 13.34
N SER A 390 -0.61 13.56 12.37
CA SER A 390 -1.80 13.17 11.60
C SER A 390 -1.61 11.87 10.80
N LEU A 391 -0.40 11.59 10.32
CA LEU A 391 -0.10 10.38 9.57
C LEU A 391 -0.04 9.14 10.47
N ASN A 392 0.39 9.29 11.71
CA ASN A 392 0.30 8.19 12.69
C ASN A 392 -1.14 7.92 13.08
N ASP A 393 -1.90 9.00 13.29
CA ASP A 393 -3.27 8.92 13.80
C ASP A 393 -4.30 8.55 12.73
N MET A 394 -4.01 8.75 11.43
CA MET A 394 -4.95 8.44 10.34
C MET A 394 -5.50 7.01 10.41
N TRP A 395 -4.69 6.05 10.88
CA TRP A 395 -5.11 4.67 11.00
C TRP A 395 -6.25 4.50 12.01
N TRP A 396 -6.30 5.31 13.07
CA TRP A 396 -7.44 5.30 14.00
C TRP A 396 -8.74 5.76 13.33
N TYR A 397 -8.64 6.67 12.37
CA TYR A 397 -9.78 7.24 11.65
C TYR A 397 -10.15 6.46 10.38
N LEU A 398 -9.50 5.31 10.12
CA LEU A 398 -9.81 4.48 8.95
C LEU A 398 -11.27 3.99 8.99
N ASP A 399 -11.84 3.73 10.16
CA ASP A 399 -13.26 3.35 10.31
C ASP A 399 -14.20 4.47 9.90
N TRP A 400 -13.89 5.71 10.28
CA TRP A 400 -14.70 6.87 9.91
C TRP A 400 -14.62 7.10 8.40
N ALA A 401 -13.41 7.00 7.85
CA ALA A 401 -13.19 7.05 6.42
C ALA A 401 -13.91 5.91 5.69
N ALA A 402 -14.00 4.73 6.31
CA ALA A 402 -14.74 3.56 5.83
C ALA A 402 -16.26 3.79 5.76
N GLU A 403 -16.82 4.44 6.77
CA GLU A 403 -18.24 4.84 6.78
C GLU A 403 -18.52 5.96 5.79
N ASN A 404 -17.59 6.90 5.68
CA ASN A 404 -17.67 8.08 4.84
C ASN A 404 -17.79 7.76 3.35
N SER A 405 -16.99 6.85 2.77
CA SER A 405 -17.19 6.52 1.35
C SER A 405 -18.46 5.71 1.08
N ALA A 406 -19.06 5.11 2.11
CA ALA A 406 -20.34 4.42 1.99
C ALA A 406 -21.55 5.34 2.21
N TRP A 407 -21.31 6.63 2.48
CA TRP A 407 -22.31 7.67 2.70
C TRP A 407 -22.75 8.29 1.37
N LEU A 408 -24.05 8.38 1.16
CA LEU A 408 -24.67 8.94 -0.05
C LEU A 408 -25.49 10.21 0.23
N GLY A 409 -25.42 10.74 1.46
CA GLY A 409 -26.17 11.92 1.88
C GLY A 409 -25.32 13.21 1.81
N PRO A 410 -25.83 14.33 2.32
CA PRO A 410 -25.14 15.61 2.27
C PRO A 410 -23.88 15.60 3.15
N LEU A 411 -22.88 16.43 2.79
CA LEU A 411 -21.60 16.53 3.50
C LEU A 411 -21.73 16.87 4.99
N PRO A 412 -22.60 17.82 5.43
CA PRO A 412 -22.76 18.13 6.86
C PRO A 412 -23.32 16.98 7.70
N GLU A 413 -23.85 15.93 7.07
CA GLU A 413 -24.40 14.76 7.76
C GLU A 413 -23.50 13.53 7.64
N ARG A 414 -22.29 13.70 7.09
CA ARG A 414 -21.33 12.63 6.88
C ARG A 414 -20.98 11.95 8.21
N PRO A 415 -20.80 10.61 8.26
CA PRO A 415 -20.54 9.89 9.50
C PRO A 415 -19.38 10.45 10.33
N SER A 416 -18.26 10.82 9.71
CA SER A 416 -17.14 11.45 10.42
C SER A 416 -17.53 12.73 11.14
N GLU A 417 -18.35 13.60 10.53
CA GLU A 417 -18.83 14.85 11.14
C GLU A 417 -19.74 14.60 12.35
N ARG A 418 -20.47 13.47 12.35
CA ARG A 418 -21.30 13.06 13.49
C ARG A 418 -20.44 12.51 14.63
N HIS A 419 -19.46 11.67 14.29
CA HIS A 419 -18.52 11.14 15.28
C HIS A 419 -17.71 12.26 15.93
N MET A 420 -17.29 13.26 15.16
CA MET A 420 -16.59 14.44 15.67
C MET A 420 -17.45 15.26 16.62
N ARG A 421 -18.68 15.60 16.22
CA ARG A 421 -19.62 16.30 17.11
C ARG A 421 -19.83 15.56 18.42
N LYS A 422 -20.09 14.25 18.34
CA LYS A 422 -20.28 13.42 19.52
C LYS A 422 -19.02 13.38 20.41
N THR A 423 -17.84 13.25 19.79
CA THR A 423 -16.56 13.24 20.53
C THR A 423 -16.32 14.58 21.23
N ASN A 424 -16.64 15.70 20.58
CA ASN A 424 -16.53 17.03 21.17
C ASN A 424 -17.54 17.21 22.32
N GLU A 425 -18.80 16.82 22.12
CA GLU A 425 -19.84 16.85 23.16
C GLU A 425 -19.46 16.00 24.38
N ASP A 426 -18.91 14.80 24.17
CA ASP A 426 -18.47 13.91 25.25
C ASP A 426 -17.24 14.48 25.98
N ALA A 427 -16.32 15.15 25.26
CA ALA A 427 -15.17 15.83 25.84
C ALA A 427 -15.59 17.07 26.67
N GLU A 428 -16.53 17.87 26.17
CA GLU A 428 -17.09 19.02 26.88
C GLU A 428 -17.80 18.60 28.17
N LYS A 429 -18.60 17.53 28.12
CA LYS A 429 -19.24 16.96 29.33
C LYS A 429 -18.20 16.49 30.34
N SER A 430 -17.16 15.79 29.88
CA SER A 430 -16.08 15.31 30.74
C SER A 430 -15.31 16.47 31.38
N ALA A 431 -15.05 17.55 30.63
CA ALA A 431 -14.40 18.76 31.15
C ALA A 431 -15.30 19.46 32.19
N ALA A 432 -16.60 19.57 31.94
CA ALA A 432 -17.57 20.13 32.89
C ALA A 432 -17.68 19.30 34.17
N GLU A 433 -17.61 17.96 34.08
CA GLU A 433 -17.55 17.08 35.25
C GLU A 433 -16.26 17.25 36.07
N VAL A 434 -15.11 17.46 35.41
CA VAL A 434 -13.86 17.74 36.11
C VAL A 434 -13.94 19.09 36.81
N VAL A 435 -14.42 20.13 36.12
CA VAL A 435 -14.59 21.48 36.70
C VAL A 435 -15.50 21.45 37.92
N THR A 436 -16.65 20.78 37.83
CA THR A 436 -17.60 20.65 38.95
C THR A 436 -17.01 19.87 40.13
N LYS A 437 -16.22 18.81 39.88
CA LYS A 437 -15.48 18.09 40.93
C LYS A 437 -14.41 18.94 41.58
N THR A 438 -13.62 19.69 40.80
CA THR A 438 -12.61 20.62 41.35
C THR A 438 -13.25 21.76 42.15
N SER A 439 -14.38 22.32 41.70
CA SER A 439 -15.09 23.35 42.48
C SER A 439 -15.70 22.78 43.77
N ALA A 440 -16.16 21.53 43.75
CA ALA A 440 -16.67 20.87 44.96
C ALA A 440 -15.56 20.58 45.98
N LEU A 441 -14.35 20.24 45.52
CA LEU A 441 -13.18 20.08 46.39
C LEU A 441 -12.73 21.40 47.00
N LEU A 442 -12.68 22.47 46.21
CA LEU A 442 -12.32 23.82 46.71
C LEU A 442 -13.36 24.39 47.67
N ASN A 443 -14.65 24.06 47.51
CA ASN A 443 -15.69 24.47 48.46
C ASN A 443 -15.64 23.68 49.78
N ASN A 444 -15.23 22.41 49.77
CA ASN A 444 -15.04 21.61 50.98
C ASN A 444 -13.79 22.03 51.79
N GLU A 445 -12.75 22.56 51.15
CA GLU A 445 -11.57 23.09 51.85
C GLU A 445 -11.84 24.44 52.55
N ASN A 446 -12.85 25.21 52.09
CA ASN A 446 -13.26 26.45 52.76
C ASN A 446 -14.25 26.26 53.92
N GLU A 447 -14.84 25.08 54.10
CA GLU A 447 -15.74 24.77 55.23
C GLU A 447 -15.01 24.17 56.44
N SER A 448 -13.76 23.73 56.31
CA SER A 448 -13.01 23.11 57.43
C SER A 448 -12.17 24.07 58.28
N ASP A 449 -12.16 25.38 57.97
CA ASP A 449 -11.25 26.37 58.58
C ASP A 449 -11.93 27.34 59.57
N TRP A 450 -13.18 27.07 60.01
CA TRP A 450 -13.92 27.96 60.95
C TRP A 450 -14.40 27.31 62.25
N GLU A 451 -13.97 26.10 62.60
CA GLU A 451 -14.25 25.51 63.92
C GLU A 451 -12.97 25.05 64.61
N ASN A 452 -12.18 25.98 65.15
CA ASN A 452 -11.33 25.76 66.34
C ASN A 452 -10.58 27.03 66.76
N GLU A 453 -11.27 27.98 67.37
CA GLU A 453 -10.67 28.92 68.32
C GLU A 453 -11.68 29.25 69.44
N SER A 454 -11.82 28.34 70.40
CA SER A 454 -12.21 28.67 71.77
C SER A 454 -11.84 27.54 72.72
N ASP A 455 -11.18 27.93 73.81
CA ASP A 455 -10.98 27.21 75.08
C ASP A 455 -9.74 26.30 75.23
N SER A 456 -8.71 26.89 75.84
CA SER A 456 -7.83 26.16 76.76
C SER A 456 -7.37 27.09 77.89
N GLU A 457 -8.16 27.16 78.94
CA GLU A 457 -7.75 27.57 80.29
C GLU A 457 -7.75 26.34 81.22
N GLU A 458 -6.67 26.26 82.01
CA GLU A 458 -6.52 25.65 83.34
C GLU A 458 -6.41 24.11 83.54
N ASP A 459 -5.23 23.78 84.08
CA ASP A 459 -4.94 22.92 85.24
C ASP A 459 -5.19 21.40 85.17
N ASP A 460 -4.11 20.61 85.34
CA ASP A 460 -3.77 20.11 86.68
C ASP A 460 -2.46 19.30 86.71
N ASP A 461 -1.75 19.50 87.82
CA ASP A 461 -0.54 18.81 88.27
C ASP A 461 -0.80 17.35 88.74
N ALA A 462 0.28 16.55 88.66
CA ALA A 462 0.64 15.39 89.50
C ALA A 462 -0.22 14.09 89.52
N ASP A 463 0.27 13.02 88.88
CA ASP A 463 1.02 11.92 89.55
C ASP A 463 1.28 10.73 88.59
N ASN A 464 2.58 10.44 88.35
CA ASN A 464 3.31 9.16 88.50
C ASN A 464 4.44 8.96 87.47
#